data_AF-A0A0D6QJK1-F1
#
_entry.id   AF-A0A0D6QJK1-F1
#
_cell.length_a   1.000
_cell.length_b   1.000
_cell.length_c   1.000
_cell.angle_alpha   90.00
_cell.angle_beta   90.00
_cell.angle_gamma   90.00
#
_symmetry.space_group_name_H-M   'P 1'
#
loop_
_entity.id
_entity.type
_entity.pdbx_description
1 polymer ?
#
loop_
_entity_poly.entity_id
_entity_poly.type
_entity_poly.pdbx_seq_one_letter_code
_entity_poly.pdbx_strand_id
1 'polypeptide(L)'
;MTEPTLDQLLDEFRRCDEPDDHLLLALRMLRTRSRDERIVVSLLHVMDENPKAGAACLATYGDAHVVHDLSRALDRLTARPVADCPLCAWVDLVAVANAIRDLGGSVTAEQQARIDGFLASDAWFRARRDGTVHGAAVPTAARALRPGRNDPCPCGSGRKYKRCHLAGDERTGR
;
A
#
# COMPACT_ATOMS: atom_id res chain seq x y z
N MET A 1 5.98 -22.94 27.38
CA MET A 1 4.82 -22.03 27.29
C MET A 1 3.79 -22.73 26.42
N THR A 2 2.56 -22.88 26.89
CA THR A 2 1.46 -23.51 26.15
C THR A 2 1.11 -22.66 24.93
N GLU A 3 0.86 -23.28 23.77
CA GLU A 3 0.34 -22.55 22.62
C GLU A 3 -1.06 -22.01 22.95
N PRO A 4 -1.37 -20.75 22.61
CA PRO A 4 -2.68 -20.18 22.86
C PRO A 4 -3.75 -20.88 22.02
N THR A 5 -4.97 -20.94 22.55
CA THR A 5 -6.12 -21.45 21.81
C THR A 5 -6.57 -20.45 20.74
N LEU A 6 -7.38 -20.91 19.78
CA LEU A 6 -7.95 -20.03 18.76
C LEU A 6 -8.79 -18.90 19.38
N ASP A 7 -9.60 -19.20 20.39
CA ASP A 7 -10.42 -18.18 21.06
C ASP A 7 -9.56 -17.12 21.76
N GLN A 8 -8.43 -17.52 22.37
CA GLN A 8 -7.48 -16.58 22.95
C GLN A 8 -6.87 -15.65 21.88
N LEU A 9 -6.50 -16.19 20.72
CA LEU A 9 -5.97 -15.40 19.61
C LEU A 9 -7.02 -14.44 19.05
N LEU A 10 -8.28 -14.87 18.92
CA LEU A 10 -9.38 -14.03 18.44
C LEU A 10 -9.75 -12.93 19.45
N ASP A 11 -9.70 -13.23 20.74
CA ASP A 11 -9.88 -12.23 21.80
C ASP A 11 -8.76 -11.19 21.81
N GLU A 12 -7.51 -11.64 21.65
CA GLU A 12 -6.34 -10.76 21.57
C GLU A 12 -6.42 -9.86 20.33
N PHE A 13 -6.79 -10.43 19.18
CA PHE A 13 -6.96 -9.69 17.93
C PHE A 13 -7.98 -8.56 18.07
N ARG A 14 -9.10 -8.81 18.75
CA ARG A 14 -10.15 -7.79 18.97
C ARG A 14 -9.77 -6.68 19.94
N ARG A 15 -8.73 -6.88 20.74
CA ARG A 15 -8.27 -5.92 21.76
C ARG A 15 -7.07 -5.11 21.32
N CYS A 16 -6.39 -5.56 20.27
CA CYS A 16 -5.30 -4.82 19.68
C CYS A 16 -5.85 -3.74 18.75
N ASP A 17 -5.10 -2.64 18.60
CA ASP A 17 -5.39 -1.55 17.67
C ASP A 17 -4.24 -1.35 16.65
N GLU A 18 -3.12 -2.06 16.83
CA GLU A 18 -1.92 -1.90 16.00
C GLU A 18 -1.96 -2.88 14.80
N PRO A 19 -1.90 -2.37 13.55
CA PRO A 19 -2.01 -3.23 12.35
C PRO A 19 -0.94 -4.33 12.26
N ASP A 20 0.28 -4.06 12.73
CA ASP A 20 1.36 -5.05 12.73
C ASP A 20 1.06 -6.21 13.68
N ASP A 21 0.43 -5.93 14.83
CA ASP A 21 0.02 -6.95 15.79
C ASP A 21 -1.18 -7.76 15.25
N HIS A 22 -2.13 -7.12 14.57
CA HIS A 22 -3.20 -7.83 13.86
C HIS A 22 -2.63 -8.85 12.87
N LEU A 23 -1.63 -8.47 12.07
CA LEU A 23 -0.98 -9.39 11.13
C LEU A 23 -0.30 -10.56 11.86
N LEU A 24 0.44 -10.30 12.94
CA LEU A 24 1.11 -11.35 13.72
C LEU A 24 0.10 -12.35 14.31
N LEU A 25 -1.03 -11.85 14.81
CA LEU A 25 -2.10 -12.68 15.36
C LEU A 25 -2.81 -13.48 14.27
N ALA A 26 -3.08 -12.89 13.10
CA ALA A 26 -3.61 -13.58 11.93
C ALA A 26 -2.69 -14.74 11.48
N LEU A 27 -1.38 -14.52 11.42
CA LEU A 27 -0.39 -15.56 11.09
C LEU A 27 -0.36 -16.68 12.15
N ARG A 28 -0.61 -16.37 13.43
CA ARG A 28 -0.78 -17.38 14.49
C ARG A 28 -2.07 -18.17 14.31
N MET A 29 -3.18 -17.52 13.96
CA MET A 29 -4.45 -18.20 13.69
C MET A 29 -4.31 -19.20 12.53
N LEU A 30 -3.64 -18.81 11.44
CA LEU A 30 -3.40 -19.72 10.29
C LEU A 30 -2.62 -20.98 10.68
N ARG A 31 -1.68 -20.88 11.63
CA ARG A 31 -0.91 -22.03 12.12
C ARG A 31 -1.77 -23.06 12.87
N THR A 32 -2.91 -22.65 13.41
CA THR A 32 -3.85 -23.58 14.07
C THR A 32 -4.51 -24.55 13.08
N ARG A 33 -4.50 -24.22 11.76
CA ARG A 33 -5.20 -24.96 10.69
C ARG A 33 -6.70 -25.16 10.92
N SER A 34 -7.30 -24.38 11.82
CA SER A 34 -8.75 -24.38 12.02
C SER A 34 -9.48 -23.83 10.80
N ARG A 35 -10.67 -24.37 10.50
CA ARG A 35 -11.56 -23.92 9.43
C ARG A 35 -12.73 -23.15 10.03
N ASP A 36 -12.42 -22.01 10.65
CA ASP A 36 -13.38 -21.18 11.38
C ASP A 36 -13.61 -19.87 10.64
N GLU A 37 -14.87 -19.50 10.41
CA GLU A 37 -15.26 -18.27 9.71
C GLU A 37 -14.73 -17.00 10.40
N ARG A 38 -14.53 -17.05 11.72
CA ARG A 38 -13.99 -15.92 12.49
C ARG A 38 -12.56 -15.59 12.08
N ILE A 39 -11.79 -16.59 11.64
CA ILE A 39 -10.44 -16.36 11.08
C ILE A 39 -10.57 -15.54 9.80
N VAL A 40 -11.47 -15.92 8.89
CA VAL A 40 -11.69 -15.19 7.64
C VAL A 40 -12.01 -13.72 7.89
N VAL A 41 -12.88 -13.44 8.87
CA VAL A 41 -13.22 -12.06 9.26
C VAL A 41 -11.97 -11.29 9.72
N SER A 42 -11.13 -11.89 10.57
CA SER A 42 -9.86 -11.29 10.98
C SER A 42 -8.88 -11.09 9.82
N LEU A 43 -8.81 -12.02 8.87
CA LEU A 43 -7.94 -11.90 7.70
C LEU A 43 -8.41 -10.80 6.73
N LEU A 44 -9.73 -10.63 6.57
CA LEU A 44 -10.32 -9.52 5.81
C LEU A 44 -10.05 -8.17 6.48
N HIS A 45 -10.05 -8.12 7.82
CA HIS A 45 -9.63 -6.93 8.55
C HIS A 45 -8.17 -6.56 8.26
N VAL A 46 -7.25 -7.54 8.36
CA VAL A 46 -5.84 -7.34 8.00
C VAL A 46 -5.69 -6.92 6.53
N MET A 47 -6.53 -7.41 5.62
CA MET A 47 -6.53 -7.00 4.21
C MET A 47 -6.96 -5.53 4.04
N ASP A 48 -7.90 -5.03 4.82
CA ASP A 48 -8.29 -3.62 4.74
C ASP A 48 -7.18 -2.69 5.29
N GLU A 49 -6.38 -3.13 6.27
CA GLU A 49 -5.23 -2.37 6.82
C GLU A 49 -3.94 -2.51 5.99
N ASN A 50 -3.65 -3.72 5.54
CA ASN A 50 -2.47 -4.10 4.77
C ASN A 50 -2.87 -5.08 3.66
N PRO A 51 -3.30 -4.56 2.49
CA PRO A 51 -3.87 -5.39 1.43
C PRO A 51 -2.96 -6.51 0.96
N LYS A 52 -1.66 -6.23 0.79
CA LYS A 52 -0.69 -7.25 0.41
C LYS A 52 -0.63 -8.40 1.42
N ALA A 53 -0.49 -8.09 2.71
CA ALA A 53 -0.34 -9.11 3.74
C ALA A 53 -1.64 -9.88 3.98
N GLY A 54 -2.78 -9.18 4.03
CA GLY A 54 -4.09 -9.80 4.20
C GLY A 54 -4.48 -10.69 3.01
N ALA A 55 -4.22 -10.25 1.77
CA ALA A 55 -4.44 -11.08 0.58
C ALA A 55 -3.61 -12.38 0.62
N ALA A 56 -2.34 -12.29 1.03
CA ALA A 56 -1.49 -13.46 1.21
C ALA A 56 -2.02 -14.41 2.30
N CYS A 57 -2.53 -13.86 3.41
CA CYS A 57 -3.14 -14.65 4.47
C CYS A 57 -4.42 -15.36 3.99
N LEU A 58 -5.30 -14.66 3.25
CA LEU A 58 -6.54 -15.22 2.68
C LEU A 58 -6.24 -16.33 1.67
N ALA A 59 -5.27 -16.12 0.77
CA ALA A 59 -4.81 -17.15 -0.16
C ALA A 59 -4.25 -18.38 0.58
N THR A 60 -3.48 -18.15 1.65
CA THR A 60 -2.95 -19.24 2.51
C THR A 60 -4.07 -19.99 3.24
N TYR A 61 -5.09 -19.29 3.71
CA TYR A 61 -6.27 -19.92 4.31
C TYR A 61 -7.00 -20.79 3.29
N GLY A 62 -7.14 -20.33 2.04
CA GLY A 62 -7.59 -21.16 0.93
C GLY A 62 -9.11 -21.34 0.88
N ASP A 63 -9.89 -20.32 1.30
CA ASP A 63 -11.35 -20.36 1.22
C ASP A 63 -11.85 -19.58 -0.01
N ALA A 64 -12.44 -20.28 -0.96
CA ALA A 64 -12.90 -19.69 -2.22
C ALA A 64 -14.04 -18.67 -2.05
N HIS A 65 -14.78 -18.71 -0.93
CA HIS A 65 -15.90 -17.77 -0.71
C HIS A 65 -15.44 -16.31 -0.62
N VAL A 66 -14.18 -16.06 -0.23
CA VAL A 66 -13.62 -14.71 -0.09
C VAL A 66 -13.24 -14.08 -1.43
N VAL A 67 -13.31 -14.81 -2.55
CA VAL A 67 -13.02 -14.31 -3.90
C VAL A 67 -13.89 -13.08 -4.23
N HIS A 68 -15.16 -13.08 -3.81
CA HIS A 68 -16.04 -11.95 -4.02
C HIS A 68 -15.59 -10.72 -3.22
N ASP A 69 -15.17 -10.92 -1.97
CA ASP A 69 -14.65 -9.85 -1.12
C ASP A 69 -13.33 -9.27 -1.65
N LEU A 70 -12.42 -10.13 -2.11
CA LEU A 70 -11.17 -9.73 -2.77
C LEU A 70 -11.43 -8.93 -4.05
N SER A 71 -12.40 -9.35 -4.87
CA SER A 71 -12.78 -8.61 -6.08
C SER A 71 -13.30 -7.21 -5.75
N ARG A 72 -14.15 -7.08 -4.72
CA ARG A 72 -14.61 -5.77 -4.23
C ARG A 72 -13.48 -4.95 -3.62
N ALA A 73 -12.54 -5.58 -2.93
CA ALA A 73 -11.35 -4.91 -2.39
C ALA A 73 -10.48 -4.35 -3.52
N LEU A 74 -10.29 -5.10 -4.60
CA LEU A 74 -9.53 -4.65 -5.77
C LEU A 74 -10.15 -3.39 -6.39
N ASP A 75 -11.48 -3.37 -6.57
CA ASP A 75 -12.18 -2.18 -7.06
C ASP A 75 -11.98 -0.97 -6.14
N ARG A 76 -12.13 -1.16 -4.81
CA ARG A 76 -11.89 -0.10 -3.81
C ARG A 76 -10.47 0.44 -3.87
N LEU A 77 -9.45 -0.44 -3.92
CA LEU A 77 -8.05 -0.05 -3.92
C LEU A 77 -7.63 0.69 -5.19
N THR A 78 -8.23 0.37 -6.35
CA THR A 78 -7.97 1.13 -7.58
C THR A 78 -8.47 2.57 -7.50
N ALA A 79 -9.54 2.82 -6.72
CA ALA A 79 -10.10 4.16 -6.52
C ALA A 79 -9.43 4.91 -5.35
N ARG A 80 -9.12 4.20 -4.26
CA ARG A 80 -8.55 4.74 -3.02
C ARG A 80 -7.52 3.77 -2.46
N PRO A 81 -6.23 3.95 -2.81
CA PRO A 81 -5.16 3.13 -2.29
C PRO A 81 -4.98 3.32 -0.78
N VAL A 82 -4.63 2.25 -0.07
CA VAL A 82 -4.21 2.32 1.34
C VAL A 82 -2.79 2.88 1.44
N ALA A 83 -1.88 2.45 0.57
CA ALA A 83 -0.51 2.89 0.60
C ALA A 83 -0.32 4.33 0.06
N ASP A 84 0.53 5.11 0.74
CA ASP A 84 0.89 6.49 0.39
C ASP A 84 1.84 6.64 -0.81
N CYS A 85 2.34 5.53 -1.34
CA CYS A 85 3.32 5.47 -2.42
C CYS A 85 2.73 4.73 -3.64
N PRO A 86 2.94 5.21 -4.89
CA PRO A 86 2.33 4.59 -6.07
C PRO A 86 2.79 3.14 -6.27
N LEU A 87 4.06 2.86 -6.02
CA LEU A 87 4.62 1.53 -6.20
C LEU A 87 4.03 0.55 -5.17
N CYS A 88 3.91 0.97 -3.91
CA CYS A 88 3.31 0.14 -2.87
C CYS A 88 1.84 -0.15 -3.16
N ALA A 89 1.08 0.88 -3.56
CA ALA A 89 -0.32 0.73 -3.96
C ALA A 89 -0.49 -0.22 -5.15
N TRP A 90 0.41 -0.15 -6.15
CA TRP A 90 0.39 -1.10 -7.25
C TRP A 90 0.70 -2.53 -6.80
N VAL A 91 1.65 -2.70 -5.88
CA VAL A 91 1.95 -4.02 -5.28
C VAL A 91 0.75 -4.59 -4.54
N ASP A 92 0.00 -3.76 -3.80
CA ASP A 92 -1.24 -4.16 -3.13
C ASP A 92 -2.28 -4.69 -4.13
N LEU A 93 -2.52 -3.95 -5.22
CA LEU A 93 -3.43 -4.37 -6.28
C LEU A 93 -3.04 -5.71 -6.91
N VAL A 94 -1.75 -5.87 -7.23
CA VAL A 94 -1.22 -7.13 -7.80
C VAL A 94 -1.37 -8.28 -6.81
N ALA A 95 -1.11 -8.05 -5.52
CA ALA A 95 -1.23 -9.08 -4.49
C ALA A 95 -2.69 -9.57 -4.34
N VAL A 96 -3.66 -8.64 -4.31
CA VAL A 96 -5.09 -8.98 -4.26
C VAL A 96 -5.52 -9.74 -5.53
N ALA A 97 -5.09 -9.28 -6.70
CA ALA A 97 -5.39 -9.93 -7.97
C ALA A 97 -4.83 -11.37 -8.04
N ASN A 98 -3.63 -11.61 -7.51
CA ASN A 98 -3.06 -12.96 -7.42
C ASN A 98 -3.84 -13.83 -6.44
N ALA A 99 -4.20 -13.32 -5.26
CA ALA A 99 -5.00 -14.07 -4.29
C ALA A 99 -6.36 -14.50 -4.88
N ILE A 100 -7.01 -13.65 -5.68
CA ILE A 100 -8.23 -14.03 -6.43
C ILE A 100 -7.99 -15.26 -7.30
N ARG A 101 -6.89 -15.26 -8.08
CA ARG A 101 -6.55 -16.36 -8.98
C ARG A 101 -6.17 -17.63 -8.23
N ASP A 102 -5.39 -17.50 -7.16
CA ASP A 102 -4.95 -18.62 -6.32
C ASP A 102 -6.13 -19.35 -5.68
N LEU A 103 -7.20 -18.62 -5.36
CA LEU A 103 -8.46 -19.16 -4.81
C LEU A 103 -9.44 -19.65 -5.90
N GLY A 104 -9.02 -19.71 -7.17
CA GLY A 104 -9.83 -20.19 -8.29
C GLY A 104 -10.81 -19.15 -8.86
N GLY A 105 -10.70 -17.89 -8.43
CA GLY A 105 -11.43 -16.77 -9.00
C GLY A 105 -10.81 -16.22 -10.29
N SER A 106 -11.48 -15.24 -10.89
CA SER A 106 -10.96 -14.52 -12.06
C SER A 106 -11.04 -13.01 -11.86
N VAL A 107 -9.97 -12.32 -12.28
CA VAL A 107 -9.94 -10.86 -12.35
C VAL A 107 -10.54 -10.45 -13.69
N THR A 108 -11.49 -9.52 -13.66
CA THR A 108 -12.15 -9.07 -14.90
C THR A 108 -11.19 -8.29 -15.79
N ALA A 109 -11.47 -8.23 -17.10
CA ALA A 109 -10.66 -7.45 -18.04
C ALA A 109 -10.61 -5.95 -17.66
N GLU A 110 -11.70 -5.41 -17.13
CA GLU A 110 -11.77 -4.03 -16.65
C GLU A 110 -10.87 -3.81 -15.43
N GLN A 111 -10.93 -4.70 -14.44
CA GLN A 111 -10.04 -4.66 -13.28
C GLN A 111 -8.57 -4.77 -13.70
N GLN A 112 -8.25 -5.68 -14.62
CA GLN A 112 -6.89 -5.84 -15.12
C GLN A 112 -6.38 -4.57 -15.81
N ALA A 113 -7.20 -3.94 -16.66
CA ALA A 113 -6.84 -2.68 -17.31
C ALA A 113 -6.57 -1.55 -16.30
N ARG A 114 -7.32 -1.50 -15.20
CA ARG A 114 -7.06 -0.53 -14.10
C ARG A 114 -5.73 -0.80 -13.40
N ILE A 115 -5.38 -2.08 -13.15
CA ILE A 115 -4.09 -2.45 -12.55
C ILE A 115 -2.93 -2.04 -13.47
N ASP A 116 -3.02 -2.41 -14.76
CA ASP A 116 -1.96 -2.14 -15.74
C ASP A 116 -1.76 -0.64 -15.97
N GLY A 117 -2.86 0.12 -15.98
CA GLY A 117 -2.86 1.57 -16.13
C GLY A 117 -2.56 2.34 -14.84
N PHE A 118 -2.48 1.69 -13.67
CA PHE A 118 -2.47 2.37 -12.38
C PHE A 118 -1.31 3.38 -12.23
N LEU A 119 -0.08 2.96 -12.58
CA LEU A 119 1.11 3.82 -12.49
C LEU A 119 1.21 4.85 -13.63
N ALA A 120 0.56 4.59 -14.76
CA ALA A 120 0.53 5.49 -15.91
C ALA A 120 -0.58 6.55 -15.81
N SER A 121 -1.52 6.38 -14.87
CA SER A 121 -2.65 7.25 -14.70
C SER A 121 -2.28 8.52 -13.94
N ASP A 122 -2.59 9.68 -14.51
CA ASP A 122 -2.57 10.98 -13.83
C ASP A 122 -3.52 11.01 -12.62
N ALA A 123 -4.41 10.01 -12.50
CA ALA A 123 -5.38 9.86 -11.42
C ALA A 123 -4.74 9.58 -10.05
N TRP A 124 -3.62 8.84 -9.96
CA TRP A 124 -2.93 8.68 -8.66
C TRP A 124 -2.42 10.02 -8.14
N PHE A 125 -1.83 10.83 -9.03
CA PHE A 125 -1.31 12.16 -8.69
C PHE A 125 -2.43 13.17 -8.40
N ARG A 126 -3.63 13.02 -8.99
CA ARG A 126 -4.80 13.87 -8.71
C ARG A 126 -5.55 13.45 -7.45
N ALA A 127 -5.79 12.16 -7.24
CA ALA A 127 -6.46 11.63 -6.05
C ALA A 127 -5.74 12.00 -4.74
N ARG A 128 -4.41 12.07 -4.77
CA ARG A 128 -3.60 12.49 -3.62
C ARG A 128 -3.56 14.02 -3.39
N ARG A 129 -3.95 14.85 -4.37
CA ARG A 129 -4.03 16.31 -4.21
C ARG A 129 -5.34 16.76 -3.57
N ASP A 130 -6.40 15.95 -3.66
CA ASP A 130 -7.75 16.34 -3.25
C ASP A 130 -8.16 15.82 -1.86
N GLY A 131 -7.25 15.24 -1.07
CA GLY A 131 -7.57 14.68 0.25
C GLY A 131 -6.44 14.75 1.27
N THR A 132 -6.49 15.79 2.10
CA THR A 132 -6.03 15.89 3.50
C THR A 132 -5.42 14.63 4.13
N VAL A 133 -4.18 14.30 3.76
CA VAL A 133 -3.23 13.69 4.69
C VAL A 133 -2.24 14.78 5.04
N HIS A 134 -2.22 15.16 6.32
CA HIS A 134 -1.07 15.83 6.91
C HIS A 134 0.12 14.88 6.82
N GLY A 135 0.70 14.75 5.62
CA GLY A 135 2.11 14.48 5.52
C GLY A 135 2.74 15.61 6.31
N ALA A 136 3.27 15.29 7.49
CA ALA A 136 4.06 16.21 8.27
C ALA A 136 5.02 16.88 7.29
N ALA A 137 4.74 18.14 6.96
CA ALA A 137 5.70 18.97 6.30
C ALA A 137 6.86 18.93 7.27
N VAL A 138 7.93 18.20 6.91
CA VAL A 138 9.21 18.35 7.56
C VAL A 138 9.43 19.87 7.52
N PRO A 139 9.53 20.55 8.67
CA PRO A 139 9.84 21.96 8.63
C PRO A 139 11.26 22.00 8.09
N THR A 140 11.39 22.24 6.78
CA THR A 140 12.63 22.71 6.20
C THR A 140 12.82 24.07 6.81
N ALA A 141 13.51 24.07 7.95
CA ALA A 141 14.15 25.24 8.51
C ALA A 141 14.72 26.01 7.32
N ALA A 142 14.27 27.25 7.16
CA ALA A 142 14.68 28.15 6.10
C ALA A 142 16.18 28.44 6.25
N ARG A 143 17.00 27.50 5.80
CA ARG A 143 18.36 27.72 5.36
C ARG A 143 18.21 27.83 3.85
N ALA A 144 18.62 28.95 3.26
CA ALA A 144 18.55 29.16 1.82
C ALA A 144 19.19 27.96 1.10
N LEU A 145 18.35 27.02 0.66
CA LEU A 145 18.78 25.76 0.07
C LEU A 145 19.23 26.09 -1.35
N ARG A 146 20.48 25.74 -1.65
CA ARG A 146 20.99 25.78 -3.01
C ARG A 146 19.98 25.06 -3.94
N PRO A 147 19.73 25.58 -5.15
CA PRO A 147 18.79 24.96 -6.08
C PRO A 147 19.13 23.49 -6.29
N GLY A 148 18.12 22.63 -6.28
CA GLY A 148 18.30 21.22 -6.61
C GLY A 148 18.81 21.07 -8.05
N ARG A 149 19.62 20.03 -8.30
CA ARG A 149 20.26 19.76 -9.59
C ARG A 149 19.29 19.81 -10.80
N ASN A 150 18.02 19.45 -10.61
CA ASN A 150 17.02 19.45 -11.69
C ASN A 150 16.07 20.67 -11.69
N ASP A 151 16.17 21.55 -10.70
CA ASP A 151 15.28 22.70 -10.55
C ASP A 151 15.54 23.76 -11.62
N PRO A 152 14.58 24.66 -11.91
CA PRO A 152 14.82 25.82 -12.74
C PRO A 152 16.00 26.65 -12.22
N CYS A 153 16.89 27.06 -13.12
CA CYS A 153 18.07 27.81 -12.73
C CYS A 153 17.68 29.22 -12.25
N PRO A 154 18.21 29.70 -11.10
CA PRO A 154 17.83 30.99 -10.51
C PRO A 154 18.25 32.20 -11.34
N CYS A 155 19.06 32.04 -12.40
CA CYS A 155 19.43 33.10 -13.33
C CYS A 155 18.29 33.53 -14.28
N GLY A 156 17.11 32.89 -14.21
CA GLY A 156 15.96 33.22 -15.05
C GLY A 156 16.02 32.66 -16.48
N SER A 157 16.99 31.78 -16.79
CA SER A 157 17.14 31.22 -18.15
C SER A 157 16.08 30.20 -18.56
N GLY A 158 15.23 29.74 -17.62
CA GLY A 158 14.27 28.66 -17.84
C GLY A 158 14.88 27.25 -17.99
N ARG A 159 16.21 27.12 -17.95
CA ARG A 159 16.91 25.82 -18.05
C ARG A 159 17.06 25.15 -16.68
N LYS A 160 17.18 23.81 -16.65
CA LYS A 160 17.49 23.05 -15.42
C LYS A 160 18.88 23.46 -14.88
N TYR A 161 19.03 23.59 -13.56
CA TYR A 161 20.25 24.06 -12.89
C TYR A 161 21.50 23.27 -13.29
N LYS A 162 21.40 21.93 -13.40
CA LYS A 162 22.49 21.06 -13.90
C LYS A 162 22.98 21.36 -15.31
N ARG A 163 22.14 21.98 -16.14
CA ARG A 163 22.46 22.37 -17.52
C ARG A 163 22.80 23.85 -17.64
N CYS A 164 22.94 24.53 -16.51
CA CYS A 164 23.17 25.96 -16.44
C CYS A 164 24.31 26.23 -15.44
N HIS A 165 24.00 26.65 -14.22
CA HIS A 165 25.02 27.16 -13.29
C HIS A 165 25.64 26.12 -12.35
N LEU A 166 25.08 24.91 -12.23
CA LEU A 166 25.57 23.91 -11.27
C LEU A 166 27.07 23.64 -11.38
N ALA A 167 27.60 23.43 -12.58
CA ALA A 167 29.02 23.15 -12.77
C ALA A 167 29.93 24.34 -12.40
N GLY A 168 29.42 25.57 -12.51
CA GLY A 168 30.14 26.78 -12.10
C GLY A 168 30.11 26.99 -10.59
N ASP A 169 28.97 26.74 -9.97
CA ASP A 169 28.78 26.87 -8.52
C ASP A 169 29.53 25.77 -7.76
N GLU A 170 29.56 24.54 -8.28
CA GLU A 170 30.37 23.43 -7.76
C GLU A 170 31.87 23.73 -7.78
N ARG A 171 32.36 24.41 -8.83
CA ARG A 171 33.78 24.81 -8.95
C ARG A 171 34.16 25.96 -8.02
N THR A 172 33.21 26.82 -7.69
CA THR A 172 33.44 28.01 -6.85
C THR A 172 33.03 27.78 -5.39
N GLY A 173 32.56 26.58 -5.05
CA GLY A 173 32.15 26.20 -3.70
C GLY A 173 30.88 26.91 -3.22
N ARG A 174 30.10 27.50 -4.15
CA ARG A 174 28.97 28.40 -3.85
C ARG A 174 27.62 27.71 -3.80
#